data_AF-A0A165ED16-F1
#
_entry.id   AF-A0A165ED16-F1
#
_cell.length_a   1.000
_cell.length_b   1.000
_cell.length_c   1.000
_cell.angle_alpha   90.00
_cell.angle_beta   90.00
_cell.angle_gamma   90.00
#
_symmetry.space_group_name_H-M   'P 1'
#
loop_
_entity.id
_entity.type
_entity.pdbx_description
1 polymer ?
#
loop_
_entity_poly.entity_id
_entity_poly.type
_entity_poly.pdbx_seq_one_letter_code
_entity_poly.pdbx_strand_id
1 'polypeptide(L)'
;MSTLVVDISNEVHTVAARAVKYGGWSDIYTGIWDRPERKTKVALKVYRNRSALDPKSPRRVQREISVWKRLSHPNVQEMCGLYYGLGPLPALVSPWSDEGDINDYLAKRTSDPNRGSCGLGALGTPAPQPPLHGMSTRVSVQEGVLGA
;
A
#
# COMPACT_ATOMS: atom_id res chain seq x y z
N MET A 1 13.76 -14.53 -13.46
CA MET A 1 13.18 -15.63 -12.67
C MET A 1 11.76 -15.24 -12.26
N SER A 2 10.76 -16.04 -12.63
CA SER A 2 9.36 -15.80 -12.23
C SER A 2 9.23 -16.11 -10.73
N THR A 3 9.33 -15.11 -9.86
CA THR A 3 8.91 -15.27 -8.47
C THR A 3 7.42 -15.58 -8.49
N LEU A 4 7.05 -16.81 -8.15
CA LEU A 4 5.64 -17.17 -7.96
C LEU A 4 5.09 -16.30 -6.84
N VAL A 5 3.85 -15.84 -6.97
CA VAL A 5 3.21 -15.17 -5.84
C VAL A 5 2.84 -16.24 -4.85
N VAL A 6 3.35 -16.11 -3.64
CA VAL A 6 3.18 -17.12 -2.60
C VAL A 6 1.82 -16.93 -1.93
N ASP A 7 1.09 -18.03 -1.75
CA ASP A 7 -0.06 -18.09 -0.87
C ASP A 7 0.43 -18.16 0.57
N ILE A 8 0.11 -17.14 1.36
CA ILE A 8 0.51 -17.03 2.77
C ILE A 8 -0.70 -17.10 3.71
N SER A 9 -1.82 -17.66 3.23
CA SER A 9 -3.08 -17.73 4.00
C SER A 9 -2.92 -18.42 5.35
N ASN A 10 -2.07 -19.44 5.42
CA ASN A 10 -1.79 -20.19 6.65
C ASN A 10 -0.89 -19.45 7.63
N GLU A 11 -0.24 -18.36 7.21
CA GLU A 11 0.69 -17.58 8.02
C GLU A 11 0.06 -16.26 8.50
N VAL A 12 -1.08 -15.87 7.92
CA VAL A 12 -1.79 -14.63 8.29
C VAL A 12 -2.94 -14.96 9.24
N HIS A 13 -2.87 -14.39 10.44
CA HIS A 13 -3.81 -14.58 11.52
C HIS A 13 -4.37 -13.25 12.01
N THR A 14 -5.35 -13.33 12.93
CA THR A 14 -5.94 -12.14 13.59
C THR A 14 -6.41 -11.10 12.55
N VAL A 15 -7.04 -11.59 11.48
CA VAL A 15 -7.58 -10.71 10.44
C VAL A 15 -8.75 -9.94 11.05
N ALA A 16 -8.73 -8.61 10.88
CA ALA A 16 -9.77 -7.73 11.40
C ALA A 16 -11.14 -8.13 10.85
N ALA A 17 -12.17 -8.13 11.70
CA ALA A 17 -13.53 -8.48 11.29
C ALA A 17 -14.18 -7.43 10.38
N ARG A 18 -13.63 -6.21 10.36
CA ARG A 18 -14.13 -5.09 9.55
C ARG A 18 -12.97 -4.42 8.82
N ALA A 19 -13.26 -3.89 7.65
CA ALA A 19 -12.31 -3.09 6.90
C ALA A 19 -11.96 -1.82 7.70
N VAL A 20 -10.68 -1.46 7.67
CA VAL A 20 -10.16 -0.22 8.28
C VAL A 20 -10.19 0.94 7.31
N LYS A 21 -10.21 0.67 6.00
CA LYS A 21 -10.31 1.67 4.95
C LYS A 21 -11.12 1.14 3.76
N TYR A 22 -11.88 2.03 3.14
CA TYR A 22 -12.77 1.74 2.03
C TYR A 22 -12.31 2.50 0.79
N GLY A 23 -11.92 1.77 -0.26
CA GLY A 23 -11.66 2.33 -1.58
C GLY A 23 -12.89 2.23 -2.50
N GLY A 24 -12.76 2.70 -3.74
CA GLY A 24 -13.83 2.56 -4.74
C GLY A 24 -14.14 1.10 -5.09
N TRP A 25 -13.10 0.31 -5.34
CA TRP A 25 -13.24 -1.07 -5.83
C TRP A 25 -12.74 -2.14 -4.85
N SER A 26 -12.12 -1.71 -3.75
CA SER A 26 -11.50 -2.59 -2.77
C SER A 26 -11.65 -2.06 -1.36
N ASP A 27 -11.54 -2.95 -0.40
CA ASP A 27 -11.46 -2.70 1.03
C ASP A 27 -10.08 -3.08 1.55
N ILE A 28 -9.62 -2.37 2.57
CA ILE A 28 -8.39 -2.69 3.28
C ILE A 28 -8.75 -3.26 4.64
N TYR A 29 -8.31 -4.48 4.89
CA TYR A 29 -8.34 -5.13 6.19
C TYR A 29 -6.94 -5.15 6.78
N THR A 30 -6.84 -5.38 8.07
CA THR A 30 -5.55 -5.61 8.74
C THR A 30 -5.47 -7.05 9.24
N GLY A 31 -4.25 -7.54 9.40
CA GLY A 31 -3.96 -8.83 9.99
C GLY A 31 -2.55 -8.87 10.55
N ILE A 32 -2.20 -9.99 11.16
CA ILE A 32 -0.85 -10.27 11.65
C ILE A 32 -0.28 -11.42 10.83
N TRP A 33 0.80 -11.14 10.12
CA TRP A 33 1.58 -12.17 9.43
C TRP A 33 2.64 -12.71 10.40
N ASP A 34 2.51 -13.98 10.76
CA ASP A 34 3.38 -14.69 11.68
C ASP A 34 4.51 -15.37 10.90
N ARG A 35 5.64 -14.66 10.78
CA ARG A 35 6.86 -15.22 10.19
C ARG A 35 7.72 -15.85 11.29
N PRO A 36 8.54 -16.86 10.97
CA PRO A 36 9.39 -17.54 11.95
C PRO A 36 10.23 -16.57 12.80
N GLU A 37 10.68 -15.46 12.22
CA GLU A 37 11.53 -14.48 12.90
C GLU A 37 10.75 -13.34 13.57
N ARG A 38 9.55 -12.98 13.06
CA ARG A 38 8.78 -11.85 13.58
C ARG A 38 7.31 -11.85 13.17
N LYS A 39 6.47 -11.36 14.08
CA LYS A 39 5.09 -10.98 13.77
C LYS A 39 5.07 -9.59 13.14
N THR A 40 4.48 -9.48 11.95
CA THR A 40 4.36 -8.21 11.22
C THR A 40 2.90 -7.87 11.01
N LYS A 41 2.48 -6.65 11.35
CA LYS A 41 1.16 -6.16 10.95
C LYS A 41 1.12 -5.98 9.43
N VAL A 42 0.07 -6.47 8.79
CA VAL A 42 -0.09 -6.46 7.33
C VAL A 42 -1.41 -5.82 6.92
N ALA A 43 -1.41 -5.21 5.74
CA ALA A 43 -2.60 -4.75 5.04
C ALA A 43 -3.05 -5.83 4.04
N LEU A 44 -4.35 -6.17 4.07
CA LEU A 44 -4.99 -7.07 3.13
C LEU A 44 -5.93 -6.26 2.23
N LYS A 45 -5.57 -6.10 0.96
CA LYS A 45 -6.41 -5.43 -0.04
C LYS A 45 -7.38 -6.44 -0.65
N VAL A 46 -8.65 -6.32 -0.31
CA VAL A 46 -9.74 -7.21 -0.74
C VAL A 46 -10.55 -6.51 -1.83
N TYR A 47 -10.68 -7.12 -3.01
CA TYR A 47 -11.56 -6.58 -4.05
C TYR A 47 -13.01 -6.93 -3.77
N ARG A 48 -13.89 -5.93 -3.84
CA ARG A 48 -15.32 -6.19 -3.74
C ARG A 48 -15.79 -6.83 -5.03
N ASN A 49 -16.27 -8.06 -4.93
CA ASN A 49 -16.96 -8.68 -6.05
C ASN A 49 -18.39 -8.11 -6.13
N ARG A 50 -18.56 -6.99 -6.86
CA ARG A 50 -19.86 -6.31 -6.99
C ARG A 50 -20.92 -7.15 -7.73
N SER A 51 -20.50 -8.19 -8.46
CA SER A 51 -21.42 -9.14 -9.09
C SER A 51 -20.69 -10.45 -9.38
N ALA A 52 -21.24 -11.59 -8.94
CA ALA A 52 -20.74 -12.92 -9.30
C ALA A 52 -20.66 -13.13 -10.83
N LEU A 53 -21.37 -12.30 -11.60
CA LEU A 53 -21.39 -12.28 -13.07
C LEU A 53 -20.44 -11.26 -13.69
N ASP A 54 -19.54 -10.60 -12.95
CA ASP A 54 -18.52 -9.73 -13.53
C ASP A 54 -17.25 -10.53 -13.90
N PRO A 55 -17.12 -11.02 -15.15
CA PRO A 55 -15.94 -11.76 -15.60
C PRO A 55 -14.68 -10.88 -15.67
N LYS A 56 -14.81 -9.56 -15.49
CA LYS A 56 -13.66 -8.65 -15.47
C LYS A 56 -13.01 -8.58 -14.10
N SER A 57 -13.71 -8.98 -13.03
CA SER A 57 -13.17 -8.91 -11.66
C SER A 57 -11.89 -9.76 -11.49
N PRO A 58 -11.79 -11.02 -11.95
CA PRO A 58 -10.56 -11.81 -11.78
C PRO A 58 -9.42 -11.26 -12.66
N ARG A 59 -9.75 -10.75 -13.85
CA ARG A 59 -8.77 -10.13 -14.77
C ARG A 59 -8.16 -8.87 -14.16
N ARG A 60 -8.94 -8.06 -13.45
CA ARG A 60 -8.43 -6.87 -12.74
C ARG A 60 -7.47 -7.26 -11.63
N VAL A 61 -7.85 -8.23 -10.79
CA VAL A 61 -6.98 -8.74 -9.73
C VAL A 61 -5.68 -9.31 -10.31
N GLN A 62 -5.75 -10.12 -11.36
CA GLN A 62 -4.56 -10.66 -12.04
C GLN A 62 -3.66 -9.58 -12.63
N ARG A 63 -4.23 -8.51 -13.21
CA ARG A 63 -3.45 -7.38 -13.72
C ARG A 63 -2.75 -6.65 -12.57
N GLU A 64 -3.45 -6.37 -11.48
CA GLU A 64 -2.85 -5.72 -10.31
C GLU A 64 -1.73 -6.57 -9.71
N ILE A 65 -1.94 -7.87 -9.55
CA ILE A 65 -0.89 -8.81 -9.13
C ILE A 65 0.31 -8.72 -10.09
N SER A 66 0.06 -8.81 -11.39
CA SER A 66 1.13 -8.80 -12.39
C SER A 66 1.93 -7.50 -12.38
N VAL A 67 1.27 -6.36 -12.21
CA VAL A 67 1.92 -5.05 -12.07
C VAL A 67 2.73 -5.01 -10.78
N TRP A 68 2.12 -5.36 -9.65
CA TRP A 68 2.75 -5.24 -8.34
C TRP A 68 3.99 -6.14 -8.21
N LYS A 69 3.96 -7.35 -8.76
CA LYS A 69 5.13 -8.25 -8.84
C LYS A 69 6.34 -7.62 -9.54
N ARG A 70 6.12 -6.69 -10.47
CA ARG A 70 7.20 -6.03 -11.22
C ARG A 70 7.72 -4.77 -10.52
N LEU A 71 7.02 -4.29 -9.50
CA LEU A 71 7.40 -3.10 -8.76
C LEU A 71 8.37 -3.50 -7.63
N SER A 72 9.67 -3.29 -7.87
CA SER A 72 10.70 -3.37 -6.83
C SER A 72 11.39 -2.03 -6.75
N HIS A 73 10.96 -1.20 -5.80
CA HIS A 73 11.52 0.13 -5.59
C HIS A 73 11.41 0.48 -4.10
N PRO A 74 12.41 1.15 -3.49
CA PRO A 74 12.39 1.50 -2.06
C PRO A 74 11.12 2.27 -1.62
N ASN A 75 10.59 3.08 -2.55
CA ASN A 75 9.41 3.92 -2.36
C ASN A 75 8.11 3.30 -2.90
N VAL A 76 8.13 2.02 -3.28
CA VAL A 76 6.91 1.27 -3.58
C VAL A 76 6.81 0.15 -2.58
N GLN A 77 5.62 -0.03 -2.03
CA GLN A 77 5.43 -1.06 -1.04
C GLN A 77 5.54 -2.45 -1.67
N GLU A 78 6.35 -3.32 -1.06
CA GLU A 78 6.51 -4.69 -1.53
C GLU A 78 5.23 -5.51 -1.30
N MET A 79 4.93 -6.39 -2.26
CA MET A 79 3.88 -7.39 -2.15
C MET A 79 4.42 -8.62 -1.41
N CYS A 80 3.83 -8.97 -0.28
CA CYS A 80 4.23 -10.14 0.52
C CYS A 80 3.69 -11.44 -0.04
N GLY A 81 2.44 -11.46 -0.50
CA GLY A 81 1.78 -12.67 -0.96
C GLY A 81 0.28 -12.48 -1.20
N LEU A 82 -0.42 -13.60 -1.34
CA LEU A 82 -1.88 -13.67 -1.45
C LEU A 82 -2.50 -14.28 -0.20
N TYR A 83 -3.73 -13.87 0.07
CA TYR A 83 -4.55 -14.39 1.16
C TYR A 83 -5.93 -14.79 0.65
N TYR A 84 -6.34 -16.03 0.92
CA TYR A 84 -7.59 -16.65 0.48
C TYR A 84 -8.50 -16.94 1.68
N GLY A 85 -9.04 -15.89 2.31
CA GLY A 85 -9.96 -16.07 3.44
C GLY A 85 -10.99 -14.96 3.65
N LEU A 86 -10.97 -13.90 2.83
CA LEU A 86 -11.85 -12.73 2.96
C LEU A 86 -12.90 -12.63 1.83
N GLY A 87 -12.97 -13.61 0.93
CA GLY A 87 -13.93 -13.59 -0.17
C GLY A 87 -13.56 -14.51 -1.34
N PRO A 88 -14.28 -14.39 -2.47
CA PRO A 88 -14.10 -15.25 -3.64
C PRO A 88 -12.83 -14.92 -4.46
N LEU A 89 -12.24 -13.75 -4.26
CA LEU A 89 -11.00 -13.32 -4.91
C LEU A 89 -9.89 -13.25 -3.86
N PRO A 90 -8.63 -13.58 -4.22
CA PRO A 90 -7.53 -13.44 -3.30
C PRO A 90 -7.34 -11.97 -2.90
N ALA A 91 -7.07 -11.75 -1.62
CA ALA A 91 -6.60 -10.47 -1.12
C ALA A 91 -5.09 -10.36 -1.35
N LEU A 92 -4.62 -9.16 -1.68
CA LEU A 92 -3.19 -8.89 -1.83
C LEU A 92 -2.64 -8.41 -0.49
N VAL A 93 -1.56 -9.04 -0.04
CA VAL A 93 -0.95 -8.77 1.26
C VAL A 93 0.30 -7.93 1.10
N SER A 94 0.42 -6.91 1.94
CA SER A 94 1.60 -6.06 2.04
C SER A 94 1.84 -5.65 3.50
N PRO A 95 3.00 -5.11 3.88
CA PRO A 95 3.19 -4.61 5.24
C PRO A 95 2.13 -3.57 5.64
N TRP A 96 1.87 -3.37 6.92
CA TRP A 96 1.06 -2.23 7.34
C TRP A 96 1.90 -0.95 7.30
N SER A 97 1.30 0.16 6.89
CA SER A 97 1.95 1.47 6.86
C SER A 97 1.22 2.40 7.81
N ASP A 98 1.86 2.79 8.91
CA ASP A 98 1.24 3.66 9.94
C ASP A 98 1.09 5.11 9.48
N GLU A 99 1.81 5.51 8.43
CA GLU A 99 1.76 6.88 7.89
C GLU A 99 0.46 7.22 7.16
N GLY A 100 -0.41 6.23 6.97
CA GLY A 100 -1.65 6.38 6.22
C GLY A 100 -1.39 6.31 4.72
N ASP A 101 -2.31 6.89 3.96
CA ASP A 101 -2.24 6.90 2.51
C ASP A 101 -1.47 8.10 1.93
N ILE A 102 -1.40 8.20 0.60
CA ILE A 102 -0.68 9.29 -0.05
C ILE A 102 -1.34 10.66 0.22
N ASN A 103 -2.66 10.72 0.33
CA ASN A 103 -3.38 11.95 0.65
C ASN A 103 -3.14 12.34 2.10
N ASP A 104 -3.15 11.39 3.04
CA ASP A 104 -2.80 11.62 4.44
C ASP A 104 -1.37 12.18 4.55
N TYR A 105 -0.44 11.57 3.83
CA TYR A 105 0.94 12.02 3.79
C TYR A 105 1.08 13.43 3.19
N LEU A 106 0.40 13.70 2.06
CA LEU A 106 0.43 15.01 1.42
C LEU A 106 -0.18 16.09 2.32
N ALA A 107 -1.32 15.80 2.96
CA ALA A 107 -1.99 16.71 3.89
C ALA A 107 -1.13 17.06 5.10
N LYS A 108 -0.43 16.08 5.67
CA LYS A 108 0.53 16.30 6.78
C LYS A 108 1.68 17.23 6.37
N ARG A 109 2.06 17.25 5.10
CA ARG A 109 3.18 18.06 4.57
C ARG A 109 2.78 19.40 3.97
N THR A 110 1.55 19.55 3.50
CA THR A 110 1.00 20.86 3.11
C THR A 110 0.66 21.73 4.31
N SER A 111 0.52 21.12 5.49
CA SER A 111 0.30 21.81 6.77
C SER A 111 1.58 22.39 7.39
N ASP A 112 2.73 22.25 6.72
CA ASP A 112 3.99 22.89 7.11
C ASP A 112 4.02 24.33 6.56
N PRO A 113 3.88 25.37 7.42
CA PRO A 113 3.75 26.75 6.97
C PRO A 113 5.03 27.32 6.33
N ASN A 114 6.14 26.57 6.34
CA ASN A 114 7.42 26.98 5.78
C ASN A 114 7.66 26.63 4.30
N ARG A 115 6.61 26.26 3.55
CA ARG A 115 6.70 26.10 2.09
C ARG A 115 5.84 27.10 1.32
N GLY A 116 5.82 28.34 1.82
CA GLY A 116 5.38 29.50 1.08
C GLY A 116 6.47 30.00 0.12
N SER A 117 6.06 30.19 -1.13
CA SER A 117 6.67 31.03 -2.17
C SER A 117 7.98 30.56 -2.83
N CYS A 118 7.85 30.24 -4.12
CA CYS A 118 8.86 30.61 -5.11
C CYS A 118 9.00 32.14 -5.06
N GLY A 119 10.01 32.64 -4.36
CA GLY A 119 10.36 34.04 -4.28
C GLY A 119 11.88 34.14 -4.13
N LEU A 120 12.53 34.78 -5.10
CA LEU A 120 13.96 35.07 -5.08
C LEU A 120 14.33 35.88 -3.83
N GLY A 121 15.45 35.56 -3.19
CA GLY A 121 16.28 36.56 -2.50
C GLY A 121 16.69 36.25 -1.06
N ALA A 122 18.01 36.10 -0.91
CA ALA A 122 18.86 36.52 0.21
C ALA A 122 19.00 35.69 1.51
N LEU A 123 20.28 35.51 1.84
CA LEU A 123 20.96 34.82 2.94
C LEU A 123 20.45 35.10 4.37
N GLY A 124 20.69 34.13 5.28
CA GLY A 124 21.17 34.49 6.62
C GLY A 124 20.89 33.59 7.82
N THR A 125 21.22 32.28 7.79
CA THR A 125 21.77 31.43 8.90
C THR A 125 21.69 29.96 8.50
N PRO A 126 22.63 29.08 8.91
CA PRO A 126 22.61 27.68 8.50
C PRO A 126 21.46 26.97 9.22
N ALA A 127 20.33 26.84 8.53
CA ALA A 127 19.32 25.84 8.85
C ALA A 127 20.02 24.47 8.97
N PRO A 128 19.55 23.57 9.86
CA PRO A 128 20.07 22.20 9.92
C PRO A 128 20.03 21.64 8.50
N GLN A 129 21.18 21.18 8.02
CA GLN A 129 21.37 20.88 6.60
C GLN A 129 20.26 19.93 6.14
N PRO A 130 19.56 20.25 5.03
CA PRO A 130 18.55 19.36 4.50
C PRO A 130 19.24 18.04 4.15
N PRO A 131 18.69 16.88 4.55
CA PRO A 131 19.25 15.61 4.12
C PRO A 131 19.27 15.59 2.58
N LEU A 132 20.49 15.44 2.06
CA LEU A 132 20.78 15.24 0.65
C LEU A 132 19.96 14.05 0.13
N HIS A 133 19.42 14.21 -1.07
CA HIS A 133 18.80 13.16 -1.86
C HIS A 133 17.44 12.62 -1.38
N GLY A 134 16.57 12.40 -2.36
CA GLY A 134 15.18 12.00 -2.19
C GLY A 134 14.97 10.85 -1.21
N MET A 135 14.07 11.06 -0.26
CA MET A 135 13.53 10.04 0.62
C MET A 135 12.02 10.29 0.73
N SER A 136 11.21 9.41 0.16
CA SER A 136 10.79 8.11 0.70
C SER A 136 9.40 8.25 1.29
N THR A 137 8.43 8.35 0.38
CA THR A 137 7.04 8.04 0.67
C THR A 137 6.75 6.74 -0.05
N ARG A 138 6.51 5.65 0.68
CA ARG A 138 6.03 4.44 0.03
C ARG A 138 4.65 4.73 -0.56
N VAL A 139 4.52 4.65 -1.88
CA VAL A 139 3.20 4.59 -2.52
C VAL A 139 2.57 3.28 -2.05
N SER A 140 1.70 3.38 -1.06
CA SER A 140 0.92 2.25 -0.59
C SER A 140 -0.23 2.04 -1.57
N VAL A 141 -0.38 0.82 -2.06
CA VAL A 141 -1.48 0.39 -2.95
C VAL A 141 -2.84 0.36 -2.20
N GLN A 142 -2.86 0.81 -0.94
CA GLN A 142 -4.07 1.25 -0.24
C GLN A 142 -4.81 2.38 -0.97
N GLU A 143 -4.10 3.10 -1.84
CA GLU A 143 -4.65 4.02 -2.83
C GLU A 143 -4.85 3.26 -4.14
N GLY A 144 -6.10 3.10 -4.58
CA GLY A 144 -6.44 2.46 -5.86
C GLY A 144 -6.05 3.30 -7.08
N VAL A 145 -4.79 3.75 -7.17
CA VAL A 145 -4.28 4.58 -8.26
C VAL A 145 -3.30 3.75 -9.08
N LEU A 146 -3.85 3.03 -10.06
CA LEU A 146 -3.35 2.97 -11.44
C LEU A 146 -4.25 2.02 -12.23
N GLY A 147 -5.48 2.50 -12.45
CA GLY A 147 -6.15 2.29 -13.71
C GLY A 147 -5.68 3.37 -14.69
N ALA A 148 -4.91 2.95 -15.69
CA ALA A 148 -4.88 3.52 -17.03
C ALA A 148 -4.61 2.34 -17.98
#